data_AF-A0A1R2BUK0-F1
#
_entry.id   AF-A0A1R2BUK0-F1
#
_cell.length_a   1.000
_cell.length_b   1.000
_cell.length_c   1.000
_cell.angle_alpha   90.00
_cell.angle_beta   90.00
_cell.angle_gamma   90.00
#
_symmetry.space_group_name_H-M   'P 1'
#
loop_
_entity.id
_entity.type
_entity.pdbx_description
1 polymer ?
#
loop_
_entity_poly.entity_id
_entity_poly.type
_entity_poly.pdbx_seq_one_letter_code
_entity_poly.pdbx_strand_id
1 'polypeptide(L)'
;MLLIAHSRILDYLSTQEIAELYTINKLHLNHLKRIKALKSSIWRGDISEKIRPKFWIYQCPIYKVQQDVCKMLRLPESFESPYQFIQNSITLNKPLEESSLDLEATRNEILKDIPRTQLITDNQKEQGQLLRILLALAYIKPSIGYCQGMNFLGAVLLKVVKSEEITFLLLLGMMKKWDMENIFPE
;
A
#
# COMPACT_ATOMS: atom_id res chain seq x y z
N MET A 1 -1.50 7.43 -42.12
CA MET A 1 -2.14 8.17 -41.01
C MET A 1 -2.66 7.13 -40.02
N LEU A 2 -2.01 6.94 -38.86
CA LEU A 2 -2.49 6.00 -37.84
C LEU A 2 -3.77 6.58 -37.22
N LEU A 3 -4.93 6.01 -37.55
CA LEU A 3 -6.21 6.40 -36.96
C LEU A 3 -6.17 6.09 -35.45
N ILE A 4 -6.35 7.13 -34.62
CA ILE A 4 -6.69 6.93 -33.21
C ILE A 4 -8.18 6.58 -33.18
N ALA A 5 -8.52 5.43 -32.59
CA ALA A 5 -9.90 5.04 -32.37
C ALA A 5 -10.65 6.12 -31.57
N HIS A 6 -11.90 6.40 -31.93
CA HIS A 6 -12.73 7.36 -31.20
C HIS A 6 -12.89 6.93 -29.73
N SER A 7 -12.90 7.88 -28.80
CA SER A 7 -12.92 7.60 -27.35
C SER A 7 -14.06 6.70 -26.90
N ARG A 8 -15.21 6.75 -27.59
CA ARG A 8 -16.37 5.84 -27.37
C ARG A 8 -16.02 4.36 -27.46
N ILE A 9 -15.01 3.96 -28.23
CA ILE A 9 -14.59 2.55 -28.30
C ILE A 9 -14.05 2.08 -26.95
N LEU A 10 -13.45 2.97 -26.16
CA LEU A 10 -12.91 2.65 -24.84
C LEU A 10 -14.01 2.25 -23.83
N ASP A 11 -15.27 2.57 -24.10
CA ASP A 11 -16.40 2.16 -23.25
C ASP A 11 -16.70 0.66 -23.35
N TYR A 12 -16.25 0.02 -24.42
CA TYR A 12 -16.45 -1.41 -24.68
C TYR A 12 -15.22 -2.27 -24.35
N LEU A 13 -14.11 -1.65 -23.99
CA LEU A 13 -12.86 -2.33 -23.64
C LEU A 13 -12.74 -2.48 -22.12
N SER A 14 -12.18 -3.59 -21.66
CA SER A 14 -11.80 -3.75 -20.26
C SER A 14 -10.66 -2.81 -19.86
N THR A 15 -10.48 -2.58 -18.56
CA THR A 15 -9.33 -1.83 -18.04
C THR A 15 -7.99 -2.44 -18.49
N GLN A 16 -7.92 -3.78 -18.62
CA GLN A 16 -6.73 -4.45 -19.09
C GLN A 16 -6.46 -4.15 -20.58
N GLU A 17 -7.46 -4.27 -21.44
CA GLU A 17 -7.33 -3.95 -22.86
C GLU A 17 -6.96 -2.47 -23.06
N ILE A 18 -7.53 -1.56 -22.26
CA ILE A 18 -7.15 -0.14 -22.27
C ILE A 18 -5.67 0.04 -21.86
N ALA A 19 -5.18 -0.72 -20.88
CA ALA A 19 -3.78 -0.68 -20.47
C ALA A 19 -2.84 -1.19 -21.60
N GLU A 20 -3.24 -2.22 -22.33
CA GLU A 20 -2.50 -2.74 -23.49
C GLU A 20 -2.42 -1.69 -24.62
N LEU A 21 -3.44 -0.85 -24.79
CA LEU A 21 -3.35 0.28 -25.75
C LEU A 21 -2.25 1.30 -25.40
N TYR A 22 -1.84 1.43 -24.12
CA TYR A 22 -0.73 2.31 -23.73
C TYR A 22 0.63 1.79 -24.22
N THR A 23 0.76 0.50 -24.53
CA THR A 23 2.02 -0.12 -24.94
C THR A 23 2.21 -0.15 -26.46
N ILE A 24 1.17 0.18 -27.25
CA ILE A 24 1.22 0.08 -28.71
C ILE A 24 2.19 1.10 -29.33
N ASN A 25 2.01 2.40 -29.04
CA ASN A 25 2.90 3.45 -29.53
C ASN A 25 2.76 4.76 -28.75
N LYS A 26 3.73 5.67 -28.92
CA LYS A 26 3.78 6.97 -28.23
C LYS A 26 2.54 7.85 -28.48
N LEU A 27 1.94 7.75 -29.67
CA LEU A 27 0.78 8.57 -30.05
C LEU A 27 -0.48 8.13 -29.30
N HIS A 28 -0.74 6.82 -29.21
CA HIS A 28 -1.80 6.25 -28.37
C HIS A 28 -1.56 6.54 -26.89
N LEU A 29 -0.33 6.33 -26.41
CA LEU A 29 0.08 6.64 -25.04
C LEU A 29 -0.26 8.09 -24.67
N ASN A 30 0.14 9.05 -25.50
CA ASN A 30 -0.09 10.48 -25.25
C ASN A 30 -1.59 10.83 -25.28
N HIS A 31 -2.34 10.28 -26.24
CA HIS A 31 -3.78 10.50 -26.33
C HIS A 31 -4.52 9.95 -25.10
N LEU A 32 -4.26 8.69 -24.74
CA LEU A 32 -4.92 8.00 -23.63
C LEU A 32 -4.56 8.64 -22.28
N LYS A 33 -3.29 9.06 -22.09
CA LYS A 33 -2.88 9.87 -20.93
C LYS A 33 -3.68 11.17 -20.83
N ARG A 34 -3.83 11.90 -21.94
CA ARG A 34 -4.56 13.18 -21.98
C ARG A 34 -6.01 13.04 -21.53
N ILE A 35 -6.70 12.00 -22.01
CA ILE A 35 -8.11 11.73 -21.66
C ILE A 35 -8.25 10.95 -20.34
N LYS A 36 -7.15 10.62 -19.66
CA LYS A 36 -7.14 9.83 -18.42
C LYS A 36 -7.89 8.50 -18.56
N ALA A 37 -7.74 7.83 -19.71
CA ALA A 37 -8.50 6.62 -20.06
C ALA A 37 -8.35 5.52 -18.99
N LEU A 38 -7.10 5.17 -18.64
CA LEU A 38 -6.84 4.15 -17.63
C LEU A 38 -7.35 4.55 -16.24
N LYS A 39 -7.26 5.84 -15.87
CA LYS A 39 -7.77 6.32 -14.57
C LYS A 39 -9.30 6.16 -14.49
N SER A 40 -9.98 6.40 -15.60
CA SER A 40 -11.44 6.37 -15.68
C SER A 40 -11.98 4.94 -15.76
N SER A 41 -11.24 4.02 -16.39
CA SER A 41 -11.68 2.63 -16.54
C SER A 41 -11.61 1.83 -15.24
N ILE A 42 -10.70 2.16 -14.31
CA ILE A 42 -10.55 1.43 -13.03
C ILE A 42 -11.86 1.34 -12.25
N TRP A 43 -12.73 2.35 -12.33
CA TRP A 43 -14.03 2.39 -11.66
C TRP A 43 -14.98 1.27 -12.10
N ARG A 44 -14.71 0.61 -13.23
CA ARG A 44 -15.48 -0.54 -13.72
C ARG A 44 -15.24 -1.80 -12.88
N GLY A 45 -14.15 -1.85 -12.09
CA GLY A 45 -13.86 -2.98 -11.21
C GLY A 45 -13.45 -4.27 -11.94
N ASP A 46 -13.12 -4.18 -13.23
CA ASP A 46 -12.83 -5.28 -14.14
C ASP A 46 -11.34 -5.66 -14.22
N ILE A 47 -10.49 -5.10 -13.35
CA ILE A 47 -9.08 -5.49 -13.25
C ILE A 47 -9.00 -6.92 -12.73
N SER A 48 -8.40 -7.82 -13.52
CA SER A 48 -8.20 -9.22 -13.15
C SER A 48 -7.33 -9.35 -11.89
N GLU A 49 -7.61 -10.36 -11.07
CA GLU A 49 -6.87 -10.62 -9.82
C GLU A 49 -5.36 -10.73 -10.02
N LYS A 50 -4.93 -11.24 -11.18
CA LYS A 50 -3.51 -11.40 -11.53
C LYS A 50 -2.78 -10.07 -11.69
N ILE A 51 -3.49 -9.02 -12.11
CA ILE A 51 -2.89 -7.70 -12.42
C ILE A 51 -3.04 -6.74 -11.24
N ARG A 52 -4.06 -6.91 -10.39
CA ARG A 52 -4.30 -6.06 -9.21
C ARG A 52 -3.05 -5.77 -8.38
N PRO A 53 -2.18 -6.75 -8.02
CA PRO A 53 -0.98 -6.48 -7.23
C PRO A 53 -0.05 -5.47 -7.93
N LYS A 54 0.25 -5.71 -9.22
CA LYS A 54 1.10 -4.84 -10.03
C LYS A 54 0.48 -3.46 -10.15
N PHE A 55 -0.83 -3.39 -10.40
CA PHE A 55 -1.55 -2.13 -10.49
C PHE A 55 -1.39 -1.28 -9.22
N TRP A 56 -1.66 -1.84 -8.04
CA TRP A 56 -1.53 -1.12 -6.76
C TRP A 56 -0.08 -0.71 -6.48
N ILE A 57 0.88 -1.59 -6.77
CA ILE A 57 2.31 -1.29 -6.68
C ILE A 57 2.69 -0.11 -7.58
N TYR A 58 2.20 -0.03 -8.82
CA TYR A 58 2.52 1.09 -9.70
C TYR A 58 1.88 2.42 -9.28
N GLN A 59 0.79 2.40 -8.51
CA GLN A 59 0.14 3.64 -8.04
C GLN A 59 0.85 4.28 -6.85
N CYS A 60 1.72 3.53 -6.18
CA CYS A 60 2.51 3.99 -5.05
C CYS A 60 4.01 3.99 -5.44
N PRO A 61 4.76 5.07 -5.19
CA PRO A 61 6.21 5.07 -5.46
C PRO A 61 6.95 4.25 -4.40
N ILE A 62 6.73 2.92 -4.34
CA ILE A 62 7.21 2.02 -3.28
C ILE A 62 8.71 2.11 -3.04
N TYR A 63 9.51 2.27 -4.10
CA TYR A 63 10.95 2.46 -4.00
C TYR A 63 11.32 3.72 -3.22
N LYS A 64 10.64 4.84 -3.50
CA LYS A 64 10.85 6.09 -2.77
C LYS A 64 10.38 5.98 -1.32
N VAL A 65 9.27 5.29 -1.08
CA VAL A 65 8.77 5.04 0.28
C VAL A 65 9.79 4.21 1.08
N GLN A 66 10.35 3.16 0.48
CA GLN A 66 11.38 2.34 1.10
C GLN A 66 12.64 3.17 1.42
N GLN A 67 13.12 4.00 0.49
CA GLN A 67 14.23 4.92 0.73
C GLN A 67 13.95 5.91 1.87
N ASP A 68 12.73 6.45 1.93
CA ASP A 68 12.32 7.34 3.01
C ASP A 68 12.35 6.62 4.37
N VAL A 69 11.92 5.35 4.42
CA VAL A 69 12.02 4.52 5.64
C VAL A 69 13.48 4.28 6.03
N CYS A 70 14.36 3.94 5.08
CA CYS A 70 15.80 3.81 5.38
C CYS A 70 16.36 5.09 5.98
N LYS A 71 16.01 6.26 5.43
CA LYS A 71 16.43 7.56 5.96
C LYS A 71 15.91 7.82 7.36
N MET A 72 14.63 7.54 7.63
CA MET A 72 14.05 7.66 8.98
C MET A 72 14.78 6.78 10.00
N LEU A 73 15.18 5.58 9.59
CA LEU A 73 15.91 4.62 10.42
C LEU A 73 17.43 4.85 10.47
N ARG A 74 17.95 5.88 9.78
CA ARG A 74 19.39 6.14 9.59
C ARG A 74 20.15 4.92 9.01
N LEU A 75 19.49 4.16 8.15
CA LEU A 75 20.05 3.02 7.43
C LEU A 75 20.64 3.44 6.08
N PRO A 76 21.62 2.71 5.53
CA PRO A 76 22.12 2.94 4.17
C PRO A 76 20.99 2.84 3.12
N GLU A 77 21.06 3.65 2.06
CA GLU A 77 20.06 3.58 0.97
C GLU A 77 20.07 2.23 0.23
N SER A 78 21.17 1.48 0.31
CA SER A 78 21.30 0.12 -0.23
C SER A 78 20.73 -0.98 0.67
N PHE A 79 20.13 -0.64 1.81
CA PHE A 79 19.61 -1.63 2.76
C PHE A 79 18.38 -2.36 2.19
N GLU A 80 18.49 -3.67 2.04
CA GLU A 80 17.54 -4.47 1.24
C GLU A 80 16.12 -4.52 1.82
N SER A 81 15.98 -4.71 3.14
CA SER A 81 14.67 -4.86 3.79
C SER A 81 14.61 -4.05 5.10
N PRO A 82 14.32 -2.73 5.03
CA PRO A 82 14.11 -1.94 6.24
C PRO A 82 12.92 -2.47 7.06
N TYR A 83 11.95 -3.15 6.43
CA TYR A 83 10.85 -3.80 7.12
C TYR A 83 11.34 -4.89 8.07
N GLN A 84 12.25 -5.77 7.63
CA GLN A 84 12.80 -6.80 8.50
C GLN A 84 13.59 -6.20 9.67
N PHE A 85 14.31 -5.11 9.45
CA PHE A 85 14.99 -4.38 10.51
C PHE A 85 14.01 -3.84 11.57
N ILE A 86 12.88 -3.28 11.14
CA ILE A 86 11.81 -2.82 12.04
C ILE A 86 11.26 -3.99 12.86
N GLN A 87 10.93 -5.12 12.22
CA GLN A 87 10.41 -6.29 12.93
C GLN A 87 11.38 -6.82 14.00
N ASN A 88 12.68 -6.86 13.68
CA ASN A 88 13.71 -7.25 14.62
C ASN A 88 13.81 -6.25 15.78
N SER A 89 13.72 -4.95 15.50
CA SER A 89 13.77 -3.89 16.53
C SER A 89 12.57 -3.96 17.48
N ILE A 90 11.36 -4.16 16.95
CA ILE A 90 10.14 -4.36 17.74
C ILE A 90 10.27 -5.62 18.61
N THR A 91 10.78 -6.72 18.06
CA THR A 91 10.96 -7.98 18.81
C THR A 91 11.96 -7.83 19.96
N LEU A 92 12.99 -7.02 19.77
CA LEU A 92 13.99 -6.70 20.80
C LEU A 92 13.54 -5.59 21.76
N ASN A 93 12.30 -5.11 21.66
CA ASN A 93 11.77 -3.95 22.40
C ASN A 93 12.71 -2.72 22.33
N LYS A 94 13.35 -2.53 21.18
CA LYS A 94 14.20 -1.35 20.94
C LYS A 94 13.32 -0.24 20.37
N PRO A 95 13.02 0.84 21.12
CA PRO A 95 12.26 1.96 20.59
C PRO A 95 13.10 2.74 19.57
N LEU A 96 12.44 3.45 18.66
CA LEU A 96 13.11 4.54 17.93
C LEU A 96 13.51 5.62 18.92
N GLU A 97 14.70 6.18 18.72
CA GLU A 97 15.13 7.38 19.44
C GLU A 97 14.01 8.44 19.33
N GLU A 98 13.62 9.02 20.48
CA GLU A 98 12.54 10.03 20.59
C GLU A 98 11.09 9.53 20.47
N SER A 99 10.85 8.21 20.35
CA SER A 99 9.48 7.67 20.28
C SER A 99 8.78 7.62 21.65
N SER A 100 7.64 8.29 21.78
CA SER A 100 6.70 8.14 22.91
C SER A 100 5.75 6.95 22.77
N LEU A 101 5.88 6.14 21.72
CA LEU A 101 4.96 5.04 21.43
C LEU A 101 5.06 3.93 22.48
N ASP A 102 3.96 3.67 23.17
CA ASP A 102 3.78 2.44 23.93
C ASP A 102 3.46 1.28 22.97
N LEU A 103 4.49 0.49 22.67
CA LEU A 103 4.38 -0.65 21.75
C LEU A 103 3.45 -1.74 22.28
N GLU A 104 3.36 -1.93 23.60
CA GLU A 104 2.52 -2.96 24.19
C GLU A 104 1.06 -2.54 24.17
N ALA A 105 0.76 -1.31 24.57
CA ALA A 105 -0.59 -0.75 24.45
C ALA A 105 -1.06 -0.76 22.98
N THR A 106 -0.21 -0.32 22.06
CA THR A 106 -0.52 -0.33 20.61
C THR A 106 -0.81 -1.74 20.10
N ARG A 107 0.00 -2.73 20.52
CA ARG A 107 -0.22 -4.14 20.18
C ARG A 107 -1.57 -4.62 20.68
N ASN A 108 -1.95 -4.26 21.90
CA ASN A 108 -3.22 -4.66 22.50
C ASN A 108 -4.41 -4.04 21.76
N GLU A 109 -4.32 -2.77 21.33
CA GLU A 109 -5.37 -2.15 20.51
C GLU A 109 -5.51 -2.85 19.16
N ILE A 110 -4.40 -3.15 18.47
CA ILE A 110 -4.46 -3.89 17.21
C ILE A 110 -5.09 -5.27 17.40
N LEU A 111 -4.74 -5.98 18.47
CA LEU A 111 -5.27 -7.32 18.76
C LEU A 111 -6.78 -7.34 19.01
N LYS A 112 -7.38 -6.24 19.47
CA LYS A 112 -8.85 -6.12 19.55
C LYS A 112 -9.49 -6.09 18.16
N ASP A 113 -8.77 -5.59 17.16
CA ASP A 113 -9.28 -5.33 15.81
C ASP A 113 -9.04 -6.47 14.83
N ILE A 114 -7.99 -7.25 15.02
CA ILE A 114 -7.66 -8.39 14.16
C ILE A 114 -8.83 -9.39 14.03
N PRO A 115 -9.47 -9.88 15.12
CA PRO A 115 -10.54 -10.88 15.01
C PRO A 115 -11.77 -10.38 14.24
N ARG A 116 -12.07 -9.07 14.37
CA ARG A 116 -13.19 -8.41 13.67
C ARG A 116 -12.86 -7.99 12.23
N THR A 117 -11.65 -8.27 11.74
CA THR A 117 -11.23 -7.98 10.37
C THR A 117 -11.62 -9.11 9.41
N GLN A 118 -12.89 -9.07 8.94
CA GLN A 118 -13.57 -10.13 8.19
C GLN A 118 -12.77 -10.77 7.04
N LEU A 119 -11.90 -10.00 6.37
CA LEU A 119 -11.12 -10.47 5.20
C LEU A 119 -10.05 -11.53 5.54
N ILE A 120 -9.68 -11.65 6.82
CA ILE A 120 -8.60 -12.54 7.28
C ILE A 120 -8.99 -13.33 8.56
N THR A 121 -10.25 -13.29 8.97
CA THR A 121 -10.72 -13.89 10.24
C THR A 121 -10.44 -15.40 10.33
N ASP A 122 -10.42 -16.12 9.21
CA ASP A 122 -10.21 -17.57 9.20
C ASP A 122 -8.74 -17.99 8.96
N ASN A 123 -7.82 -17.02 8.85
CA ASN A 123 -6.43 -17.29 8.49
C ASN A 123 -5.45 -16.71 9.52
N GLN A 124 -5.03 -17.55 10.47
CA GLN A 124 -4.09 -17.17 11.54
C GLN A 124 -2.76 -16.63 11.00
N LYS A 125 -2.28 -17.13 9.85
CA LYS A 125 -1.06 -16.61 9.22
C LYS A 125 -1.27 -15.16 8.78
N GLU A 126 -2.34 -14.88 8.04
CA GLU A 126 -2.66 -13.53 7.56
C GLU A 126 -2.93 -12.56 8.74
N GLN A 127 -3.54 -13.04 9.83
CA GLN A 127 -3.70 -12.27 11.08
C GLN A 127 -2.36 -11.87 11.70
N GLY A 128 -1.44 -12.83 11.82
CA GLY A 128 -0.10 -12.55 12.32
C GLY A 128 0.68 -11.59 11.42
N GLN A 129 0.53 -11.71 10.10
CA GLN A 129 1.09 -10.76 9.14
C GLN A 129 0.51 -9.37 9.33
N LEU A 130 -0.82 -9.23 9.43
CA LEU A 130 -1.47 -7.94 9.61
C LEU A 130 -1.05 -7.26 10.92
N LEU A 131 -0.97 -8.01 12.03
CA LEU A 131 -0.47 -7.49 13.31
C LEU A 131 0.93 -6.88 13.16
N ARG A 132 1.85 -7.61 12.53
CA ARG A 132 3.23 -7.14 12.31
C ARG A 132 3.30 -5.92 11.41
N ILE A 133 2.48 -5.87 10.36
CA ILE A 133 2.39 -4.72 9.45
C ILE A 133 1.93 -3.47 10.20
N LEU A 134 0.85 -3.58 10.98
CA LEU A 134 0.27 -2.44 11.70
C LEU A 134 1.21 -1.95 12.81
N LEU A 135 1.87 -2.87 13.53
CA LEU A 135 2.88 -2.50 14.51
C LEU A 135 4.09 -1.82 13.88
N ALA A 136 4.56 -2.27 12.71
CA ALA A 136 5.64 -1.61 12.00
C ALA A 136 5.25 -0.20 11.52
N LEU A 137 3.98 0.00 11.14
CA LEU A 137 3.48 1.33 10.78
C LEU A 137 3.46 2.27 11.99
N ALA A 138 2.90 1.81 13.11
CA ALA A 138 2.90 2.58 14.35
C ALA A 138 4.33 2.89 14.81
N TYR A 139 5.24 1.91 14.71
CA TYR A 139 6.65 2.09 15.01
C TYR A 139 7.27 3.18 14.13
N ILE A 140 7.07 3.15 12.80
CA ILE A 140 7.65 4.16 11.90
C ILE A 140 6.97 5.53 12.00
N LYS A 141 5.71 5.58 12.43
CA LYS A 141 4.95 6.82 12.66
C LYS A 141 4.39 6.87 14.09
N PRO A 142 5.25 7.05 15.11
CA PRO A 142 4.83 7.09 16.52
C PRO A 142 3.75 8.12 16.82
N SER A 143 3.77 9.27 16.12
CA SER A 143 2.81 10.36 16.29
C SER A 143 1.37 9.98 15.92
N ILE A 144 1.19 9.00 15.04
CA ILE A 144 -0.13 8.49 14.63
C ILE A 144 -0.44 7.21 15.42
N GLY A 145 0.58 6.38 15.67
CA GLY A 145 0.42 5.08 16.30
C GLY A 145 -0.50 4.18 15.47
N TYR A 146 -1.56 3.67 16.10
CA TYR A 146 -2.59 2.85 15.46
C TYR A 146 -3.97 3.50 15.58
N CYS A 147 -4.65 3.68 14.45
CA CYS A 147 -6.05 4.09 14.42
C CYS A 147 -6.95 2.94 13.93
N GLN A 148 -8.10 2.80 14.59
CA GLN A 148 -9.17 1.89 14.16
C GLN A 148 -9.56 2.18 12.70
N GLY A 149 -9.57 1.15 11.85
CA GLY A 149 -9.75 1.26 10.39
C GLY A 149 -8.50 0.93 9.59
N MET A 150 -7.30 1.13 10.14
CA MET A 150 -6.04 0.73 9.49
C MET A 150 -5.96 -0.79 9.27
N ASN A 151 -6.57 -1.58 10.17
CA ASN A 151 -6.69 -3.03 10.05
C ASN A 151 -7.45 -3.46 8.79
N PHE A 152 -8.53 -2.76 8.45
CA PHE A 152 -9.30 -3.06 7.24
C PHE A 152 -8.49 -2.77 5.98
N LEU A 153 -7.86 -1.58 5.90
CA LEU A 153 -7.01 -1.21 4.76
C LEU A 153 -5.82 -2.17 4.60
N GLY A 154 -5.14 -2.48 5.71
CA GLY A 154 -4.04 -3.44 5.72
C GLY A 154 -4.47 -4.82 5.25
N ALA A 155 -5.64 -5.32 5.69
CA ALA A 155 -6.17 -6.60 5.24
C ALA A 155 -6.48 -6.61 3.74
N VAL A 156 -7.15 -5.57 3.21
CA VAL A 156 -7.44 -5.45 1.77
C VAL A 156 -6.14 -5.52 0.96
N LEU A 157 -5.15 -4.71 1.33
CA LEU A 157 -3.87 -4.68 0.64
C LEU A 157 -3.14 -6.02 0.75
N LEU A 158 -3.12 -6.65 1.94
CA LEU A 158 -2.50 -7.96 2.16
C LEU A 158 -3.11 -9.05 1.28
N LYS A 159 -4.44 -9.09 1.15
CA LYS A 159 -5.13 -10.05 0.26
C LYS A 159 -4.78 -9.83 -1.21
N VAL A 160 -4.61 -8.56 -1.60
CA VAL A 160 -4.26 -8.20 -2.97
C VAL A 160 -2.81 -8.57 -3.27
N VAL A 161 -1.84 -8.04 -2.52
CA VAL A 161 -0.41 -8.21 -2.86
C VAL A 161 0.22 -9.50 -2.36
N LYS A 162 -0.37 -10.13 -1.34
CA LYS A 162 0.12 -11.38 -0.74
C LYS A 162 1.58 -11.34 -0.28
N SER A 163 2.05 -10.15 0.07
CA SER A 163 3.42 -9.90 0.57
C SER A 163 3.35 -8.90 1.73
N GLU A 164 3.92 -9.28 2.86
CA GLU A 164 3.85 -8.52 4.11
C GLU A 164 4.57 -7.17 4.00
N GLU A 165 5.84 -7.18 3.57
CA GLU A 165 6.64 -5.97 3.39
C GLU A 165 6.06 -5.02 2.35
N ILE A 166 5.58 -5.56 1.21
CA ILE A 166 4.94 -4.73 0.18
C ILE A 166 3.64 -4.12 0.68
N THR A 167 2.87 -4.84 1.51
CA THR A 167 1.65 -4.31 2.14
C THR A 167 2.00 -3.14 3.06
N PHE A 168 3.03 -3.29 3.90
CA PHE A 168 3.54 -2.22 4.75
C PHE A 168 3.93 -0.97 3.95
N LEU A 169 4.76 -1.13 2.90
CA LEU A 169 5.21 -0.02 2.06
C LEU A 169 4.05 0.66 1.33
N LEU A 170 3.06 -0.10 0.87
CA LEU A 170 1.87 0.44 0.22
C LEU A 170 1.03 1.26 1.19
N LEU A 171 0.76 0.72 2.39
CA LEU A 171 -0.05 1.40 3.38
C LEU A 171 0.63 2.71 3.85
N LEU A 172 1.94 2.67 4.13
CA LEU A 172 2.72 3.87 4.47
C LEU A 172 2.72 4.91 3.34
N GLY A 173 2.95 4.46 2.10
CA GLY A 173 2.95 5.35 0.94
C GLY A 173 1.59 5.97 0.66
N MET A 174 0.50 5.23 0.90
CA MET A 174 -0.85 5.77 0.81
C MET A 174 -1.09 6.83 1.89
N MET A 175 -0.68 6.60 3.14
CA MET A 175 -0.81 7.58 4.22
C MET A 175 -0.12 8.90 3.87
N LYS A 176 1.11 8.84 3.36
CA LYS A 176 1.87 10.02 2.92
C LYS A 176 1.24 10.73 1.72
N LYS A 177 0.77 9.98 0.71
CA LYS A 177 0.26 10.55 -0.55
C LYS A 177 -1.10 11.24 -0.39
N TRP A 178 -1.92 10.76 0.53
CA TRP A 178 -3.29 11.24 0.73
C TRP A 178 -3.42 12.14 1.96
N ASP A 179 -2.28 12.52 2.54
CA ASP A 179 -2.22 13.31 3.76
C ASP A 179 -3.11 12.73 4.88
N MET A 180 -3.17 11.40 4.93
CA MET A 180 -4.00 10.72 5.95
C MET A 180 -3.42 10.96 7.35
N GLU A 181 -2.17 11.41 7.45
CA GLU A 181 -1.56 11.87 8.70
C GLU A 181 -2.37 13.02 9.34
N ASN A 182 -3.08 13.84 8.55
CA ASN A 182 -3.96 14.91 9.03
C ASN A 182 -5.44 14.49 9.19
N ILE A 183 -5.80 13.25 8.83
CA ILE A 183 -7.17 12.72 8.95
C ILE A 183 -7.37 12.05 10.32
N PHE A 184 -6.31 11.52 10.90
CA PHE A 184 -6.35 10.89 12.22
C PHE A 184 -6.07 11.98 13.26
N PRO A 185 -7.03 12.33 14.13
CA PRO A 185 -6.83 13.36 15.14
C PRO A 185 -5.76 12.93 16.16
N GLU A 186 -5.02 13.92 16.66
CA GLU A 186 -4.09 13.81 17.81
C GLU A 186 -4.77 13.24 19.06
#